data_AF-A0A947WFK5-F1
#
_entry.id   AF-A0A947WFK5-F1
#
_cell.length_a   1.000
_cell.length_b   1.000
_cell.length_c   1.000
_cell.angle_alpha   90.00
_cell.angle_beta   90.00
_cell.angle_gamma   90.00
#
_symmetry.space_group_name_H-M   'P 1'
#
loop_
_entity.id
_entity.type
_entity.pdbx_description
1 polymer ?
#
loop_
_entity_poly.entity_id
_entity_poly.type
_entity_poly.pdbx_seq_one_letter_code
_entity_poly.pdbx_strand_id
1 'polypeptide(L)' 'KVVRDRIMVELDARFPAYGFSAHKGYGSPGHLASLAECGPASVHRFSFRPVAGLRQSSLW' A
#
# COMPACT_ATOMS: atom_id res chain seq x y z
N LYS A 1 0.55 16.08 9.81
CA LYS A 1 1.21 16.14 8.49
C LYS A 1 2.63 15.56 8.56
N VAL A 2 3.52 16.05 9.43
CA VAL A 2 4.92 15.58 9.54
C VAL A 2 5.08 14.12 9.95
N VAL A 3 4.40 13.66 11.01
CA VAL A 3 4.55 12.27 11.52
C VAL A 3 4.09 11.24 10.49
N ARG A 4 2.92 11.46 9.87
CA ARG A 4 2.41 10.57 8.81
C ARG A 4 3.40 10.45 7.65
N ASP A 5 3.97 11.57 7.21
CA ASP A 5 4.86 11.57 6.06
C ASP A 5 6.17 10.82 6.34
N ARG A 6 6.66 10.84 7.59
CA ARG A 6 7.79 10.01 8.06
C ARG A 6 7.45 8.53 8.06
N ILE A 7 6.29 8.16 8.62
CA ILE A 7 5.81 6.77 8.61
C ILE A 7 5.74 6.24 7.17
N MET A 8 5.27 7.04 6.22
CA MET A 8 5.19 6.61 4.81
C MET A 8 6.56 6.39 4.18
N VAL A 9 7.60 7.13 4.59
CA VAL A 9 8.98 6.88 4.14
C VAL A 9 9.52 5.58 4.76
N GLU A 10 9.24 5.33 6.03
CA GLU A 10 9.64 4.08 6.69
C GLU A 10 8.92 2.86 6.08
N LEU A 11 7.64 3.01 5.72
CA LEU A 11 6.90 1.97 5.02
C LEU A 11 7.45 1.71 3.62
N ASP A 12 7.89 2.75 2.92
CA ASP A 12 8.53 2.60 1.61
C ASP A 12 9.80 1.75 1.68
N ALA A 13 10.62 1.96 2.72
CA ALA A 13 11.80 1.14 2.95
C ALA A 13 11.47 -0.34 3.22
N ARG A 14 10.32 -0.63 3.86
CA ARG A 14 9.87 -2.00 4.17
C ARG A 14 9.11 -2.64 3.01
N PHE A 15 8.43 -1.83 2.20
CA PHE A 15 7.53 -2.25 1.11
C PHE A 15 7.84 -1.43 -0.16
N PRO A 16 9.05 -1.56 -0.73
CA PRO A 16 9.53 -0.68 -1.80
C PRO A 16 8.71 -0.77 -3.09
N ALA A 17 8.02 -1.89 -3.32
CA ALA A 17 7.17 -2.09 -4.49
C ALA A 17 5.99 -1.11 -4.57
N TYR A 18 5.57 -0.51 -3.46
CA TYR A 18 4.34 0.29 -3.40
C TYR A 18 4.56 1.81 -3.48
N GLY A 19 5.78 2.31 -3.35
CA GLY A 19 6.12 3.73 -3.52
C GLY A 19 5.53 4.69 -2.47
N PHE A 20 5.30 4.22 -1.23
CA PHE A 20 4.68 4.98 -0.16
C PHE A 20 5.33 6.34 0.10
N SER A 21 6.64 6.47 -0.09
CA SER A 21 7.35 7.73 0.12
C SER A 21 6.87 8.83 -0.84
N ALA A 22 6.45 8.50 -2.05
CA ALA A 22 6.03 9.43 -3.08
C ALA A 22 4.57 9.90 -2.92
N HIS A 23 3.65 8.96 -2.69
CA HIS A 23 2.20 9.26 -2.68
C HIS A 23 1.55 9.11 -1.30
N LYS A 24 2.31 8.80 -0.24
CA LYS A 24 1.86 8.79 1.16
C LYS A 24 0.63 7.91 1.43
N GLY A 25 0.49 6.82 0.68
CA GLY A 25 -0.64 5.88 0.81
C GLY A 25 -1.93 6.32 0.10
N TYR A 26 -1.92 7.42 -0.67
CA TYR A 26 -3.02 7.73 -1.59
C TYR A 26 -3.00 6.80 -2.80
N GLY A 27 -4.17 6.49 -3.38
CA GLY A 27 -4.29 5.61 -4.54
C GLY A 27 -3.82 6.28 -5.84
N SER A 28 -2.52 6.49 -5.98
CA SER A 28 -1.90 6.93 -7.23
C SER A 28 -1.94 5.80 -8.27
N PRO A 29 -1.85 6.11 -9.58
CA PRO A 29 -1.79 5.08 -10.62
C PRO A 29 -0.69 4.06 -10.39
N GLY A 30 0.50 4.51 -9.96
CA GLY A 30 1.60 3.62 -9.60
C GLY A 30 1.27 2.69 -8.43
N HIS A 31 0.63 3.22 -7.38
CA HIS A 31 0.24 2.40 -6.24
C HIS A 31 -0.82 1.34 -6.59
N LEU A 32 -1.77 1.70 -7.46
CA LEU A 32 -2.79 0.76 -7.94
C LEU A 32 -2.18 -0.33 -8.83
N ALA A 33 -1.18 0.00 -9.64
CA ALA A 33 -0.42 -0.98 -10.42
C ALA A 33 0.32 -1.97 -9.50
N SER A 34 1.04 -1.46 -8.49
CA SER A 34 1.71 -2.29 -7.49
C SER A 34 0.75 -3.20 -6.73
N LEU A 35 -0.44 -2.70 -6.38
CA LEU A 35 -1.50 -3.51 -5.75
C LEU A 35 -2.02 -4.62 -6.68
N ALA A 36 -2.10 -4.37 -7.98
CA ALA A 36 -2.50 -5.38 -8.95
C ALA A 36 -1.42 -6.45 -9.17
N GLU A 37 -0.15 -6.06 -9.16
CA GLU A 37 0.99 -6.95 -9.40
C GLU A 37 1.39 -7.78 -8.18
N CYS A 38 1.49 -7.14 -7.01
CA CYS A 38 1.98 -7.75 -5.77
C CYS A 38 0.87 -8.12 -4.78
N GLY A 39 -0.38 -7.71 -5.06
CA GLY A 39 -1.48 -7.75 -4.09
C GLY A 39 -1.29 -6.74 -2.95
N PRO A 40 -2.17 -6.72 -1.94
CA PRO A 40 -2.05 -5.82 -0.80
C PRO A 40 -1.15 -6.36 0.30
N ALA A 41 -0.17 -5.57 0.75
CA ALA A 41 0.59 -5.80 1.98
C ALA A 41 -0.27 -5.59 3.25
N SER A 42 0.18 -6.14 4.39
CA SER A 42 -0.50 -6.07 5.70
C SER A 42 -0.79 -4.65 6.22
N VAL A 43 -0.02 -3.65 5.75
CA VAL A 43 -0.19 -2.24 6.12
C VAL A 43 -1.32 -1.53 5.36
N HIS A 44 -1.89 -2.17 4.32
CA HIS A 44 -3.01 -1.61 3.59
C HIS A 44 -4.30 -1.70 4.39
N ARG A 45 -5.19 -0.73 4.18
CA ARG A 45 -6.51 -0.72 4.78
C ARG A 45 -7.47 -1.54 3.92
N PHE A 46 -7.72 -2.78 4.33
CA PHE A 46 -8.56 -3.73 3.59
C PHE A 46 -10.03 -3.31 3.44
N SER A 47 -10.52 -2.37 4.25
CA SER A 47 -11.85 -1.78 4.08
C SER A 47 -11.95 -0.77 2.92
N PHE A 48 -10.81 -0.31 2.38
CA PHE A 48 -10.81 0.69 1.31
C PHE A 48 -11.07 0.02 -0.03
N ARG A 49 -11.96 0.62 -0.84
CA ARG A 49 -12.46 0.04 -2.10
C ARG A 49 -11.39 -0.61 -3.01
N PRO A 50 -10.22 0.01 -3.29
CA PRO A 50 -9.22 -0.63 -4.16
C PRO A 50 -8.55 -1.86 -3.52
N VAL A 51 -8.56 -1.98 -2.20
CA VAL A 51 -7.90 -3.07 -1.45
C VAL A 51 -8.90 -4.17 -1.08
N ALA A 52 -10.17 -3.82 -0.83
CA ALA A 52 -11.21 -4.75 -0.38
C ALA A 52 -11.40 -5.93 -1.35
N GLY A 53 -11.35 -5.68 -2.66
CA GLY A 53 -11.46 -6.71 -3.69
C GLY A 53 -10.17 -7.51 -3.94
N LEU A 54 -9.04 -7.08 -3.36
CA LEU A 54 -7.72 -7.69 -3.56
C LEU A 54 -7.26 -8.52 -2.36
N ARG A 55 -8.13 -8.73 -1.35
CA ARG A 55 -7.80 -9.48 -0.15
C ARG A 55 -7.34 -10.88 -0.56
N GLN A 56 -6.02 -11.11 -0.51
CA GLN A 56 -5.45 -12.43 -0.74
C GLN A 56 -6.02 -13.37 0.32
N SER A 57 -6.73 -14.40 -0.14
CA SER A 57 -7.02 -15.57 0.67
C SER A 57 -5.68 -16.23 0.99
N SER A 58 -5.11 -15.92 2.15
CA SER A 58 -4.11 -16.80 2.75
C SER A 58 -4.80 -18.12 3.06
N LEU A 59 -4.75 -19.03 2.09
CA LEU A 59 -4.93 -20.45 2.32
C LEU A 59 -3.78 -20.87 3.23
N TRP A 60 -4.12 -21.27 4.46
CA TRP A 60 -3.30 -22.17 5.25
C TRP A 60 -3.56 -23.59 4.78
#